data_AF-A0A1E5UFL1-F1
#
_entry.id   AF-A0A1E5UFL1-F1
#
_cell.length_a   1.000
_cell.length_b   1.000
_cell.length_c   1.000
_cell.angle_alpha   90.00
_cell.angle_beta   90.00
_cell.angle_gamma   90.00
#
_symmetry.space_group_name_H-M   'P 1'
#
loop_
_entity.id
_entity.type
_entity.pdbx_description
1 polymer ?
#
loop_
_entity_poly.entity_id
_entity_poly.type
_entity_poly.pdbx_seq_one_letter_code
_entity_poly.pdbx_strand_id
1 'polypeptide(L)' 'MILTFLSLSILHLVFVLFIILLPSVLWIFALIDILKSNFKDSTNKIIWVLIVLLLPVLGSILYFIFGGQQKTN' A
#
# COMPACT_ATOMS: atom_id res chain seq x y z
N MET A 1 -19.95 33.94 -3.23
CA MET A 1 -20.71 32.77 -2.75
C MET A 1 -20.54 31.56 -3.66
N ILE A 2 -20.86 31.61 -4.97
CA ILE A 2 -20.65 30.46 -5.88
C ILE A 2 -19.16 30.06 -6.02
N LEU A 3 -18.25 31.03 -6.16
CA LEU A 3 -16.81 30.80 -6.31
C LEU A 3 -16.18 30.11 -5.11
N THR A 4 -16.64 30.43 -3.90
CA THR A 4 -16.14 29.84 -2.65
C THR A 4 -16.60 28.39 -2.47
N PHE A 5 -17.77 28.04 -2.99
CA PHE A 5 -18.21 26.64 -3.02
C PHE A 5 -17.41 25.83 -4.03
N LEU A 6 -17.18 26.36 -5.23
CA LEU A 6 -16.35 25.71 -6.26
C LEU A 6 -14.91 25.45 -5.77
N SER A 7 -14.27 26.44 -5.15
CA SER A 7 -12.90 26.27 -4.64
C SER A 7 -12.81 25.21 -3.54
N LEU A 8 -13.80 25.15 -2.65
CA LEU A 8 -13.88 24.14 -1.59
C LEU A 8 -14.07 22.73 -2.18
N SER A 9 -14.94 22.56 -3.17
CA SER A 9 -15.18 21.26 -3.83
C SER A 9 -13.94 20.72 -4.53
N ILE A 10 -13.17 21.58 -5.21
CA ILE A 10 -11.92 21.18 -5.88
C ILE A 10 -10.89 20.71 -4.85
N LEU A 11 -10.75 21.42 -3.73
CA LEU A 11 -9.80 21.06 -2.67
C LEU A 11 -10.13 19.69 -2.04
N HIS A 12 -11.42 19.39 -1.81
CA HIS A 12 -11.84 18.09 -1.32
C HIS A 12 -11.51 16.95 -2.31
N LEU A 13 -11.74 17.18 -3.61
CA LEU A 13 -11.39 16.19 -4.65
C LEU A 13 -9.89 15.90 -4.69
N VAL A 14 -9.06 16.95 -4.64
CA VAL A 14 -7.60 16.81 -4.61
C VAL A 14 -7.16 16.06 -3.35
N PHE A 15 -7.75 16.37 -2.19
CA PHE A 15 -7.43 15.70 -0.94
C PHE A 15 -7.79 14.20 -0.97
N VAL A 16 -8.98 13.85 -1.46
CA VAL A 16 -9.40 12.46 -1.63
C VAL A 16 -8.51 11.72 -2.62
N LEU A 17 -8.14 12.36 -3.73
CA LEU A 17 -7.22 11.78 -4.70
C LEU A 17 -5.87 11.46 -4.05
N PHE A 18 -5.32 12.38 -3.25
CA PHE A 18 -4.05 12.18 -2.56
C PHE A 18 -4.10 11.03 -1.56
N ILE A 19 -5.19 10.94 -0.78
CA ILE A 19 -5.42 9.86 0.19
C ILE A 19 -5.54 8.49 -0.47
N ILE A 20 -6.02 8.40 -1.72
CA ILE A 20 -6.13 7.12 -2.42
C ILE A 20 -4.83 6.78 -3.15
N LEU A 21 -4.20 7.77 -3.78
CA LEU A 21 -3.03 7.56 -4.63
C LEU A 21 -1.80 7.11 -3.83
N LEU A 22 -1.52 7.76 -2.70
CA LEU A 22 -0.36 7.40 -1.85
C LEU A 22 -0.37 5.93 -1.39
N PRO A 23 -1.43 5.45 -0.71
CA PRO A 23 -1.48 4.06 -0.27
C PRO A 23 -1.53 3.08 -1.44
N SER A 24 -2.11 3.46 -2.58
CA SER A 24 -2.11 2.61 -3.78
C SER A 24 -0.69 2.39 -4.31
N VAL A 25 0.14 3.44 -4.34
CA VAL A 25 1.55 3.32 -4.74
C VAL A 25 2.33 2.45 -3.75
N LEU A 26 2.15 2.68 -2.44
CA LEU A 26 2.77 1.85 -1.39
C LEU A 26 2.35 0.38 -1.50
N TRP A 27 1.07 0.14 -1.78
CA TRP A 27 0.53 -1.20 -1.96
C TRP A 27 1.15 -1.94 -3.14
N ILE A 28 1.20 -1.30 -4.32
CA ILE A 28 1.81 -1.88 -5.52
C ILE A 28 3.30 -2.13 -5.26
N PHE A 29 4.00 -1.19 -4.64
CA PHE A 29 5.41 -1.34 -4.33
C PHE A 29 5.67 -2.51 -3.38
N ALA A 30 4.86 -2.66 -2.32
CA ALA A 30 4.96 -3.79 -1.39
C ALA A 30 4.75 -5.13 -2.11
N LEU A 31 3.76 -5.21 -3.01
CA LEU A 31 3.53 -6.39 -3.85
C LEU A 31 4.73 -6.72 -4.73
N ILE A 32 5.30 -5.73 -5.42
CA ILE A 32 6.49 -5.92 -6.27
C ILE A 32 7.67 -6.41 -5.41
N ASP A 33 7.88 -5.79 -4.24
CA ASP A 33 8.96 -6.17 -3.34
C ASP A 33 8.79 -7.60 -2.81
N ILE A 34 7.58 -8.03 -2.45
CA ILE A 34 7.29 -9.41 -2.06
C ILE A 34 7.58 -10.36 -3.23
N LEU A 35 7.07 -10.07 -4.42
CA LEU A 35 7.23 -10.96 -5.58
C LEU A 35 8.69 -11.10 -5.99
N LYS A 36 9.47 -10.01 -5.89
CA LYS A 36 10.89 -9.99 -6.24
C LYS A 36 11.79 -10.56 -5.14
N SER A 37 11.35 -10.52 -3.89
CA SER A 37 12.13 -11.04 -2.76
C SER A 37 12.14 -12.58 -2.74
N ASN A 38 13.30 -13.12 -2.37
CA ASN A 38 13.47 -14.53 -2.02
C ASN A 38 13.19 -14.70 -0.53
N PHE A 39 12.14 -15.45 -0.21
CA PHE A 39 11.77 -15.80 1.16
C PHE A 39 12.35 -17.17 1.49
N LYS A 40 12.72 -17.37 2.76
CA LYS A 40 13.16 -18.69 3.27
C LYS A 40 12.10 -19.77 3.05
N ASP A 41 10.84 -19.40 3.29
CA ASP A 41 9.67 -20.26 3.09
C ASP A 41 8.77 -19.70 1.99
N SER A 42 8.40 -20.56 1.03
CA SER A 42 7.43 -20.26 -0.01
C SER A 42 6.05 -19.92 0.57
N THR A 43 5.67 -20.56 1.68
CA THR A 43 4.43 -20.28 2.41
C THR A 43 4.38 -18.84 2.95
N ASN A 44 5.48 -18.34 3.54
CA ASN A 44 5.54 -16.97 4.06
C ASN A 44 5.38 -15.93 2.95
N LYS A 45 5.95 -16.19 1.77
CA LYS A 45 5.75 -15.35 0.58
C LYS A 45 4.26 -15.24 0.23
N ILE A 46 3.55 -16.37 0.19
CA ILE A 46 2.11 -16.41 -0.14
C ILE A 46 1.29 -15.68 0.93
N ILE A 47 1.59 -15.88 2.21
CA ILE A 47 0.90 -15.21 3.32
C ILE A 47 1.03 -13.69 3.20
N TRP A 48 2.24 -13.16 2.92
CA TRP A 48 2.43 -11.73 2.73
C TRP A 48 1.70 -11.18 1.52
N VAL A 49 1.71 -11.89 0.39
CA VAL A 49 0.90 -11.49 -0.77
C VAL A 49 -0.57 -11.43 -0.38
N LEU A 50 -1.10 -12.43 0.33
CA LEU A 50 -2.50 -12.46 0.73
C LEU A 50 -2.88 -11.32 1.69
N ILE A 51 -2.04 -11.05 2.69
CA ILE A 51 -2.25 -9.96 3.66
C ILE A 51 -2.25 -8.61 2.94
N VAL A 52 -1.26 -8.36 2.08
CA VAL A 52 -1.15 -7.11 1.32
C VAL A 52 -2.32 -6.99 0.34
N LEU A 53 -2.75 -8.08 -0.30
CA LEU A 53 -3.88 -8.07 -1.24
C LEU A 53 -5.22 -7.78 -0.55
N LEU A 54 -5.49 -8.42 0.59
CA LEU A 54 -6.74 -8.27 1.33
C LEU A 54 -6.80 -6.96 2.12
N LEU A 55 -5.66 -6.47 2.59
CA LEU A 55 -5.55 -5.21 3.33
C LEU A 55 -4.48 -4.32 2.67
N PRO A 56 -4.82 -3.50 1.67
CA PRO A 56 -3.83 -2.73 0.91
C PRO A 56 -2.98 -1.79 1.77
N VAL A 57 -3.64 -1.04 2.66
CA VAL A 57 -2.98 -0.06 3.53
C VAL A 57 -2.31 -0.75 4.73
N LEU A 58 -3.09 -1.47 5.52
CA LEU A 58 -2.57 -2.11 6.74
C LEU A 58 -1.57 -3.23 6.41
N GLY A 59 -1.86 -4.04 5.39
CA GLY A 59 -0.99 -5.13 4.97
C GLY A 59 0.34 -4.66 4.41
N SER A 60 0.37 -3.58 3.61
CA SER A 60 1.63 -3.00 3.13
C SER A 60 2.47 -2.44 4.28
N ILE A 61 1.86 -1.76 5.25
CA ILE A 61 2.55 -1.27 6.46
C ILE A 61 3.14 -2.45 7.26
N LEU A 62 2.34 -3.49 7.53
CA LEU A 62 2.81 -4.68 8.24
C LEU A 62 3.95 -5.38 7.50
N TYR A 63 3.86 -5.45 6.17
CA TYR A 63 4.90 -6.05 5.33
C TYR A 63 6.23 -5.31 5.47
N PHE A 64 6.23 -3.98 5.42
CA PHE A 64 7.45 -3.21 5.58
C PHE A 64 8.10 -3.36 6.96
N ILE A 65 7.30 -3.57 8.01
CA ILE A 65 7.81 -3.73 9.38
C ILE A 65 8.36 -5.16 9.60
N PHE A 66 7.62 -6.19 9.21
CA PHE A 66 7.92 -7.58 9.57
C PHE A 66 8.40 -8.44 8.40
N GLY A 67 8.00 -8.13 7.17
CA GLY A 67 8.30 -8.93 5.98
C GLY A 67 9.79 -9.00 5.64
N GLY A 68 10.56 -7.97 6.00
CA GLY A 68 12.02 -7.94 5.81
C GLY A 68 12.77 -8.99 6.63
N GLN A 69 12.29 -9.34 7.82
CA GLN A 69 12.96 -10.29 8.72
C GLN A 69 12.89 -11.74 8.23
N GLN A 70 11.98 -12.03 7.30
CA GLN A 70 11.72 -13.38 6.78
C GLN A 70 12.43 -13.67 5.45
N LYS A 71 13.17 -12.70 4.92
CA LYS A 71 13.95 -12.84 3.69
C LYS A 71 15.23 -13.64 3.95
N THR A 72 15.69 -14.41 2.96
CA THR A 72 17.03 -15.03 3.01
C THR A 72 18.07 -13.94 2.78
N ASN A 73 18.99 -13.73 3.74
CA ASN A 73 20.27 -13.03 3.45
C ASN A 73 21.06 -13.80 2.40
#